data_AF-A0A9N9IDP1-F1
#
_entry.id   AF-A0A9N9IDP1-F1
#
_cell.length_a   1.000
_cell.length_b   1.000
_cell.length_c   1.000
_cell.angle_alpha   90.00
_cell.angle_beta   90.00
_cell.angle_gamma   90.00
#
_symmetry.space_group_name_H-M   'P 1'
#
loop_
_entity.id
_entity.type
_entity.pdbx_description
1 polymer ?
#
loop_
_entity_poly.entity_id
_entity_poly.type
_entity_poly.pdbx_seq_one_letter_code
_entity_poly.pdbx_strand_id
1 'polypeptide(L)'
;MKSSHFKEDAINKLLGQDVDGWLFLKLTEEKLTCKNGPYEFKPGPAERIIELVERLKEKQVITATEFEKFCENNKRQLEKLNKMMNTVIIDIDHLSFDINTTKEDIRELMAV
;
A
#
# COMPACT_ATOMS: atom_id res chain seq x y z
N MET A 1 20.44 11.80 -30.58
CA MET A 1 20.85 12.19 -29.22
C MET A 1 19.67 12.90 -28.56
N LYS A 2 19.09 12.33 -27.50
CA LYS A 2 18.05 13.05 -26.73
C LYS A 2 18.75 14.16 -25.96
N SER A 3 18.48 15.42 -26.27
CA SER A 3 18.98 16.54 -25.46
C SER A 3 18.44 16.37 -24.04
N SER A 4 19.30 16.18 -23.04
CA SER A 4 18.85 16.24 -21.66
C SER A 4 18.36 17.67 -21.40
N HIS A 5 17.09 17.83 -21.01
CA HIS A 5 16.52 19.12 -20.59
C HIS A 5 17.18 19.69 -19.32
N PHE A 6 18.02 18.87 -18.68
CA PHE A 6 18.85 19.22 -17.55
C PHE A 6 20.30 19.28 -18.01
N LYS A 7 20.94 20.41 -17.69
CA LYS A 7 22.40 20.54 -17.81
C LYS A 7 23.05 19.69 -16.72
N GLU A 8 24.20 19.10 -17.03
CA GLU A 8 24.97 18.27 -16.10
C GLU A 8 25.27 18.99 -14.76
N ASP A 9 25.53 20.31 -14.82
CA ASP A 9 25.67 21.18 -13.65
C ASP A 9 24.47 21.14 -12.68
N ALA A 10 23.25 20.98 -13.21
CA ALA A 10 22.05 20.92 -12.36
C ALA A 10 21.97 19.60 -11.58
N ILE A 11 22.40 18.51 -12.20
CA ILE A 11 22.45 17.19 -11.56
C ILE A 11 23.55 17.20 -10.50
N ASN A 12 24.72 17.73 -10.84
CA ASN A 12 25.86 17.82 -9.90
C ASN A 12 25.56 18.69 -8.69
N LYS A 13 24.77 19.77 -8.85
CA LYS A 13 24.31 20.60 -7.72
C LYS A 13 23.39 19.85 -6.75
N LEU A 14 22.56 18.93 -7.23
CA LEU A 14 21.71 18.10 -6.37
C LEU A 14 22.51 16.98 -5.71
N LEU A 15 23.37 16.31 -6.47
CA LEU A 15 24.22 15.22 -5.96
C LEU A 15 25.25 15.72 -4.93
N GLY A 16 25.80 16.92 -5.13
CA GLY A 16 26.77 17.53 -4.21
C GLY A 16 26.18 17.98 -2.86
N GLN A 17 24.87 17.83 -2.66
CA GLN A 17 24.17 18.17 -1.41
C GLN A 17 23.62 16.94 -0.69
N ASP A 18 24.05 15.72 -1.08
CA ASP A 18 23.60 14.44 -0.53
C ASP A 18 22.06 14.33 -0.44
N VAL A 19 21.37 14.84 -1.48
CA VAL A 19 19.90 14.79 -1.54
C VAL A 19 19.47 13.35 -1.82
N ASP A 20 19.12 12.63 -0.75
CA ASP A 20 18.48 11.32 -0.86
C ASP A 20 17.03 11.44 -1.37
N GLY A 21 16.39 10.29 -1.65
CA GLY A 21 15.04 10.26 -2.19
C GLY A 21 13.99 10.94 -1.29
N TRP A 22 14.19 10.96 0.03
CA TRP A 22 13.27 11.60 0.97
C TRP A 22 13.43 13.13 0.98
N LEU A 23 14.67 13.60 0.99
CA LEU A 23 15.01 15.02 0.86
C LEU A 23 14.59 15.58 -0.49
N PHE A 24 14.73 14.79 -1.56
CA PHE A 24 14.28 15.15 -2.90
C PHE A 24 12.78 15.48 -2.94
N LEU A 25 11.96 14.66 -2.29
CA LEU A 25 10.52 14.90 -2.19
C LEU A 25 10.17 16.14 -1.34
N LYS A 26 11.10 16.64 -0.51
CA LYS A 26 10.92 17.85 0.30
C LYS A 26 11.49 19.12 -0.33
N LEU A 27 11.97 19.04 -1.57
CA LEU A 27 12.37 20.21 -2.34
C LEU A 27 11.16 21.11 -2.60
N THR A 28 11.40 22.42 -2.51
CA THR A 28 10.45 23.47 -2.83
C THR A 28 11.13 24.45 -3.77
N GLU A 29 10.35 25.20 -4.56
CA GLU A 29 10.92 26.20 -5.46
C GLU A 29 11.78 27.21 -4.70
N GLU A 30 11.34 27.61 -3.51
CA GLU A 30 12.09 28.50 -2.62
C GLU A 30 13.45 27.90 -2.24
N LYS A 31 13.51 26.63 -1.81
CA LYS A 31 14.79 25.97 -1.50
C LYS A 31 15.72 25.91 -2.71
N LEU A 32 15.16 25.66 -3.89
CA LEU A 32 15.93 25.55 -5.12
C LEU A 32 16.45 26.91 -5.60
N THR A 33 15.68 27.99 -5.44
CA THR A 33 15.99 29.31 -6.01
C THR A 33 16.59 30.30 -5.01
N CYS A 34 16.60 29.96 -3.71
CA CYS A 34 17.15 30.82 -2.66
C CYS A 34 18.58 31.27 -2.98
N LYS A 35 18.79 32.60 -2.97
CA LYS A 35 20.09 33.21 -3.20
C LYS A 35 20.99 32.98 -1.98
N ASN A 36 22.25 32.56 -2.19
CA ASN A 36 23.15 32.05 -1.16
C ASN A 36 22.67 30.72 -0.55
N GLY A 37 21.73 30.03 -1.20
CA GLY A 37 21.25 28.72 -0.80
C GLY A 37 22.13 27.58 -1.34
N PRO A 38 21.88 26.34 -0.89
CA PRO A 38 22.69 25.18 -1.30
C PRO A 38 22.61 24.85 -2.80
N TYR A 39 21.57 25.32 -3.50
CA TYR A 39 21.29 24.93 -4.89
C TYR A 39 21.41 26.09 -5.90
N GLU A 40 20.82 27.26 -5.58
CA GLU A 40 20.82 28.46 -6.45
C GLU A 40 20.47 28.15 -7.92
N PHE A 41 19.33 27.51 -8.13
CA PHE A 41 18.75 27.31 -9.45
C PHE A 41 18.10 28.59 -9.97
N LYS A 42 18.14 28.75 -11.29
CA LYS A 42 17.26 29.71 -11.97
C LYS A 42 15.80 29.23 -11.87
N PRO A 43 14.81 30.13 -11.96
CA PRO A 43 13.39 29.77 -11.86
C PRO A 43 12.98 28.63 -12.81
N GLY A 44 13.30 28.71 -14.11
CA GLY A 44 12.88 27.69 -15.07
C GLY A 44 13.36 26.25 -14.77
N PRO A 45 14.65 26.01 -14.45
CA PRO A 45 15.10 24.71 -13.96
C PRO A 45 14.45 24.29 -12.64
N ALA A 46 14.24 25.21 -11.69
CA ALA A 46 13.61 24.91 -10.41
C ALA A 46 12.15 24.44 -10.60
N GLU A 47 11.38 25.16 -11.41
CA GLU A 47 9.99 24.85 -11.76
C GLU A 47 9.86 23.41 -12.32
N ARG A 48 10.74 23.02 -13.24
CA ARG A 48 10.75 21.65 -13.79
C ARG A 48 11.11 20.57 -12.76
N ILE A 49 11.98 20.88 -11.80
CA ILE A 49 12.30 19.94 -10.70
C ILE A 49 11.09 19.78 -9.79
N ILE A 50 10.39 20.87 -9.47
CA ILE A 50 9.17 20.84 -8.65
C ILE A 50 8.06 20.06 -9.35
N GLU A 51 7.84 20.28 -10.64
CA GLU A 51 6.87 19.49 -11.42
C GLU A 51 7.14 17.97 -11.33
N LEU A 52 8.41 17.57 -11.38
CA LEU A 52 8.80 16.16 -11.22
C LEU A 52 8.55 15.64 -9.79
N VAL A 53 8.87 16.45 -8.77
CA VAL A 53 8.62 16.11 -7.36
C VAL A 53 7.13 15.93 -7.10
N GLU A 54 6.29 16.81 -7.64
CA GLU A 54 4.83 16.74 -7.50
C GLU A 54 4.26 15.49 -8.15
N ARG A 55 4.65 15.19 -9.40
CA ARG A 55 4.25 13.95 -10.09
C ARG A 55 4.67 12.69 -9.33
N LEU A 56 5.84 12.70 -8.68
CA LEU A 56 6.30 11.58 -7.86
C LEU A 56 5.49 11.43 -6.58
N LYS A 57 5.10 12.54 -5.93
CA LYS A 57 4.21 12.52 -4.77
C LYS A 57 2.83 12.00 -5.12
N GLU A 58 2.25 12.46 -6.22
CA GLU A 58 0.95 11.98 -6.70
C GLU A 58 0.95 10.47 -6.95
N LYS A 59 1.99 9.95 -7.63
CA LYS A 59 2.13 8.51 -7.83
C LYS A 59 2.22 7.74 -6.52
N GLN A 60 2.93 8.27 -5.51
CA GLN A 60 2.99 7.64 -4.19
C GLN A 60 1.63 7.61 -3.50
N VAL A 61 0.85 8.70 -3.57
CA VAL A 61 -0.50 8.77 -3.00
C VAL A 61 -1.43 7.76 -3.67
N ILE A 62 -1.34 7.61 -4.99
CA ILE A 62 -2.11 6.60 -5.74
C ILE A 62 -1.77 5.20 -5.23
N THR A 63 -0.48 4.87 -5.11
CA THR A 63 -0.06 3.54 -4.61
C THR A 63 -0.50 3.27 -3.17
N ALA A 64 -0.47 4.27 -2.28
CA ALA A 64 -0.95 4.11 -0.90
C ALA A 64 -2.46 3.85 -0.87
N THR A 65 -3.23 4.58 -1.68
CA THR A 65 -4.69 4.42 -1.79
C THR A 65 -5.06 3.05 -2.36
N GLU A 66 -4.31 2.56 -3.36
CA GLU A 66 -4.49 1.22 -3.92
C GLU A 66 -4.18 0.13 -2.90
N PHE A 67 -3.13 0.31 -2.10
CA PHE A 67 -2.78 -0.61 -1.02
C PHE A 67 -3.84 -0.63 0.09
N GLU A 68 -4.39 0.52 0.47
CA GLU A 68 -5.50 0.62 1.43
C GLU A 68 -6.73 -0.12 0.93
N LYS A 69 -7.13 0.10 -0.33
CA LYS A 69 -8.25 -0.63 -0.95
C LYS A 69 -8.02 -2.14 -0.98
N PHE A 70 -6.78 -2.57 -1.27
CA PHE A 70 -6.39 -3.97 -1.21
C PHE A 70 -6.55 -4.54 0.21
N CYS A 71 -6.06 -3.82 1.23
CA CYS A 71 -6.21 -4.22 2.63
C CYS A 71 -7.68 -4.33 3.06
N GLU A 72 -8.52 -3.35 2.72
CA GLU A 72 -9.95 -3.37 3.01
C GLU A 72 -10.66 -4.55 2.35
N ASN A 73 -10.34 -4.82 1.09
CA ASN A 73 -10.93 -5.94 0.36
C ASN A 73 -10.56 -7.29 1.01
N ASN A 74 -9.29 -7.46 1.38
CA ASN A 74 -8.84 -8.68 2.05
C ASN A 74 -9.48 -8.85 3.43
N LYS A 75 -9.62 -7.77 4.20
CA LYS A 75 -10.34 -7.80 5.49
C LYS A 75 -11.78 -8.27 5.30
N ARG A 76 -12.50 -7.73 4.32
CA ARG A 76 -13.88 -8.14 4.00
C ARG A 76 -13.96 -9.60 3.59
N GLN A 77 -12.98 -10.11 2.83
CA GLN A 77 -12.93 -11.52 2.44
C GLN A 77 -12.69 -12.43 3.65
N LEU A 78 -11.77 -12.06 4.55
CA LEU A 78 -11.53 -12.80 5.79
C LEU A 78 -12.77 -12.86 6.68
N GLU A 79 -13.51 -11.75 6.81
CA GLU A 79 -14.77 -11.72 7.56
C GLU A 79 -15.84 -12.66 6.97
N LYS A 80 -15.95 -12.72 5.63
CA LYS A 80 -16.84 -13.66 4.95
C LYS A 80 -16.44 -15.10 5.19
N LEU A 81 -15.14 -15.41 5.05
CA LEU A 81 -14.61 -16.74 5.29
C LEU A 81 -14.88 -17.19 6.73
N ASN A 82 -14.68 -16.29 7.70
CA ASN A 82 -14.92 -16.58 9.11
C ASN A 82 -16.40 -16.87 9.39
N LYS A 83 -17.32 -16.11 8.77
CA LYS A 83 -18.76 -16.39 8.86
C LYS A 83 -19.12 -17.76 8.30
N MET A 84 -18.60 -18.09 7.11
CA MET A 84 -18.83 -19.40 6.49
C MET A 84 -18.29 -20.54 7.37
N MET A 85 -17.09 -20.37 7.94
CA MET A 85 -16.49 -21.36 8.84
C MET A 85 -17.35 -21.58 10.08
N ASN A 86 -17.89 -20.52 10.68
CA ASN A 86 -18.80 -20.64 11.83
C ASN A 86 -20.09 -21.40 11.48
N THR A 87 -20.67 -21.16 10.30
CA THR A 87 -21.83 -21.94 9.82
C THR A 87 -21.48 -23.42 9.68
N VAL A 88 -20.34 -23.73 9.06
CA VAL A 88 -19.89 -25.12 8.89
C VAL A 88 -19.65 -25.79 10.24
N ILE A 89 -19.10 -25.09 11.23
CA ILE A 89 -18.91 -25.62 12.59
C ILE A 89 -20.27 -26.00 13.20
N ILE A 90 -21.27 -25.12 13.09
CA ILE A 90 -22.63 -25.38 13.58
C ILE A 90 -23.23 -26.60 12.90
N ASP A 91 -23.08 -26.72 11.58
CA ASP A 91 -23.58 -27.87 10.82
C ASP A 91 -22.90 -29.19 11.25
N ILE A 92 -21.59 -29.15 11.52
CA ILE A 92 -20.84 -30.30 12.05
C ILE A 92 -21.34 -30.69 13.44
N ASP A 93 -21.62 -29.72 14.32
CA ASP A 93 -22.13 -29.99 15.66
C ASP A 93 -23.52 -30.65 15.61
N HIS A 94 -24.40 -30.19 14.73
CA HIS A 94 -25.70 -30.82 14.50
C HIS A 94 -25.57 -32.24 13.97
N LEU A 95 -24.72 -32.47 12.96
CA LEU A 95 -24.48 -33.82 12.44
C LEU A 95 -23.90 -34.76 13.49
N SER A 96 -23.00 -34.25 14.34
CA SER A 96 -22.42 -35.02 15.45
C SER A 96 -23.50 -35.44 16.45
N PHE A 97 -24.43 -34.53 16.77
CA PHE A 97 -25.57 -34.83 17.63
C PHE A 97 -26.47 -35.91 17.02
N ASP A 98 -26.87 -35.77 15.75
CA ASP A 98 -27.74 -36.73 15.07
C ASP A 98 -27.12 -38.13 15.00
N ILE A 99 -25.81 -38.21 14.73
CA ILE A 99 -25.05 -39.47 14.74
C ILE A 99 -25.08 -40.13 16.12
N ASN A 100 -24.91 -39.34 17.19
CA ASN A 100 -24.90 -39.89 18.55
C ASN A 100 -26.28 -40.39 18.98
N THR A 101 -27.34 -39.65 18.64
CA THR A 101 -28.73 -40.09 18.86
C THR A 101 -29.01 -41.40 18.13
N THR A 102 -28.69 -41.46 16.83
CA THR A 102 -28.88 -42.67 16.02
C THR A 102 -28.11 -43.87 16.57
N LYS A 103 -26.89 -43.66 17.08
CA LYS A 103 -26.10 -44.72 17.73
C LYS A 103 -26.78 -45.26 18.98
N GLU A 104 -27.41 -44.40 19.76
CA GLU A 104 -28.11 -44.81 20.98
C GLU A 104 -29.38 -45.58 20.65
N ASP A 105 -30.19 -45.10 19.70
CA ASP A 105 -31.38 -45.81 19.22
C ASP A 105 -31.03 -47.24 18.74
N ILE A 106 -29.91 -47.39 18.01
CA ILE A 106 -29.43 -48.70 17.56
C ILE A 106 -29.02 -49.59 18.75
N ARG A 107 -28.37 -49.03 19.77
CA ARG A 107 -27.99 -49.80 20.98
C ARG A 107 -29.22 -50.30 21.72
N GLU A 108 -30.23 -49.47 21.88
CA GLU A 108 -31.49 -49.86 22.54
C GLU A 108 -32.20 -50.98 21.78
N LEU A 109 -32.26 -50.90 20.44
CA LEU A 109 -32.86 -51.95 19.60
C LEU A 109 -32.12 -53.29 19.70
N MET A 110 -30.81 -53.29 19.87
CA MET A 110 -30.01 -54.52 20.00
C MET A 110 -30.04 -55.14 21.41
N ALA A 111 -30.57 -54.42 22.41
CA ALA A 111 -30.67 -54.88 23.79
C ALA A 111 -31.98 -55.64 24.09
N VAL A 112 -32.90 -55.71 23.13
CA VAL A 112 -34.19 -56.43 23.17
C VAL A 112 -34.09 -57.76 22.44
#